data_AF-A0A1F9U239-F1
#
_entry.id   AF-A0A1F9U239-F1
#
_cell.length_a   1.000
_cell.length_b   1.000
_cell.length_c   1.000
_cell.angle_alpha   90.00
_cell.angle_beta   90.00
_cell.angle_gamma   90.00
#
_symmetry.space_group_name_H-M   'P 1'
#
loop_
_entity.id
_entity.type
_entity.pdbx_description
1 polymer ?
#
loop_
_entity_poly.entity_id
_entity_poly.type
_entity_poly.pdbx_seq_one_letter_code
_entity_poly.pdbx_strand_id
1 'polypeptide(L)'
;MPNIFCFFKIFAREASKNHGPKAHKNRFSFFLLLLISSVNLEAVSITKAKEADSLFLDMSKVNLGRISDEDKKNVIYAIQLEKARITRRTLKGVYENAFDLYRQGQYESARELTMRILTIDPAYEDASTLHRATIELKGSKKHRLSERKLIEDKFEEGMLLYSQGRRVEAAARWEEAAKLSPGNLKARYWLKKVRAEMAENHFLKGQQAYRQRGLREALDQWYAALVLNPRYPRLTAAIAKVESEAREQEIGEKMQSALNLYSQGQTIEALKMLDQVLQVGPGNSKAQKLMAEIRAEMANQHVGAGRQLYESRKYDEAIKEWKVAVGYGYDPKAADQLITRAKEQMRREDAARKKDVEIAKMRDEQARKEAEEKAKAEAEARARAEAQAQGPMTPSGISEEARRSAEQHYLSGVIFFQKGDYDKARDEWNLAKKLDAANADAQAGLERIEKLYGGSR
;
A
#
# COMPACT_ATOMS: atom_id res chain seq x y z
N MET A 1 20.44 -6.26 -17.72
CA MET A 1 21.64 -6.76 -18.45
C MET A 1 21.44 -6.45 -19.94
N PRO A 2 22.49 -6.23 -20.75
CA PRO A 2 23.92 -5.95 -20.46
C PRO A 2 24.34 -4.59 -21.13
N ASN A 3 25.52 -3.97 -21.02
CA ASN A 3 26.89 -4.38 -20.75
C ASN A 3 27.62 -3.29 -19.94
N ILE A 4 28.14 -3.70 -18.79
CA ILE A 4 29.23 -3.06 -18.03
C ILE A 4 30.49 -3.87 -18.40
N PHE A 5 31.67 -3.23 -18.40
CA PHE A 5 33.01 -3.73 -18.74
C PHE A 5 33.49 -3.47 -20.18
N CYS A 6 34.24 -2.38 -20.33
CA CYS A 6 35.51 -2.32 -21.06
C CYS A 6 35.99 -0.87 -21.01
N PHE A 7 37.02 -0.56 -20.22
CA PHE A 7 38.04 0.48 -20.45
C PHE A 7 38.87 0.65 -19.16
N PHE A 8 39.63 -0.40 -18.83
CA PHE A 8 40.73 -0.34 -17.87
C PHE A 8 41.89 -1.16 -18.43
N LYS A 9 42.61 -0.57 -19.39
CA LYS A 9 43.93 -0.99 -19.85
C LYS A 9 44.38 0.00 -20.92
N ILE A 10 45.30 0.90 -20.56
CA ILE A 10 46.38 1.51 -21.35
C ILE A 10 46.88 2.65 -20.45
N PHE A 11 47.86 2.35 -19.59
CA PHE A 11 48.90 3.25 -19.05
C PHE A 11 49.57 2.57 -17.84
N ALA A 12 50.47 1.62 -18.11
CA ALA A 12 51.51 1.17 -17.18
C ALA A 12 52.34 0.06 -17.84
N ARG A 13 53.19 0.42 -18.83
CA ARG A 13 54.26 -0.50 -19.25
C ARG A 13 55.40 0.21 -19.98
N GLU A 14 56.13 1.08 -19.29
CA GLU A 14 57.52 1.34 -19.68
C GLU A 14 58.28 2.00 -18.54
N ALA A 15 59.18 1.26 -17.91
CA ALA A 15 60.41 1.70 -17.24
C ALA A 15 60.76 0.79 -16.06
N SER A 16 61.29 -0.40 -16.35
CA SER A 16 62.20 -1.08 -15.42
C SER A 16 63.07 -2.08 -16.20
N LYS A 17 64.34 -1.72 -16.40
CA LYS A 17 65.50 -2.63 -16.56
C LYS A 17 66.83 -1.83 -16.56
N ASN A 18 67.28 -1.45 -15.37
CA ASN A 18 68.56 -1.80 -14.74
C ASN A 18 69.86 -2.05 -15.59
N HIS A 19 70.90 -1.20 -15.44
CA HIS A 19 72.25 -1.47 -14.83
C HIS A 19 73.35 -0.46 -15.24
N GLY A 20 74.16 0.01 -14.28
CA GLY A 20 75.54 0.51 -14.53
C GLY A 20 76.00 1.76 -13.73
N PRO A 21 77.06 1.72 -12.89
CA PRO A 21 77.32 2.70 -11.82
C PRO A 21 78.46 3.70 -12.10
N LYS A 22 78.50 4.85 -11.40
CA LYS A 22 79.69 5.49 -10.78
C LYS A 22 79.38 6.83 -10.08
N ALA A 23 80.20 7.10 -9.07
CA ALA A 23 80.12 8.11 -8.02
C ALA A 23 80.27 9.58 -8.47
N HIS A 24 79.75 10.54 -7.67
CA HIS A 24 80.57 11.53 -6.96
C HIS A 24 79.76 12.35 -5.92
N LYS A 25 80.50 12.83 -4.92
CA LYS A 25 80.14 13.33 -3.59
C LYS A 25 79.70 14.81 -3.54
N ASN A 26 79.08 15.18 -2.40
CA ASN A 26 79.01 16.51 -1.75
C ASN A 26 78.07 17.56 -2.43
N ARG A 27 77.21 18.34 -1.77
CA ARG A 27 77.34 19.08 -0.49
C ARG A 27 75.97 19.46 0.13
N PHE A 28 75.98 19.47 1.47
CA PHE A 28 75.34 20.40 2.44
C PHE A 28 73.90 20.88 2.17
N SER A 29 72.90 20.45 2.95
CA SER A 29 72.51 20.97 4.29
C SER A 29 71.53 22.14 4.21
N PHE A 30 70.25 21.90 4.52
CA PHE A 30 69.52 22.66 5.54
C PHE A 30 68.24 21.89 5.94
N PHE A 31 68.25 21.44 7.19
CA PHE A 31 67.12 20.91 7.94
C PHE A 31 66.33 22.10 8.49
N LEU A 32 65.02 22.21 8.28
CA LEU A 32 64.09 22.62 9.34
C LEU A 32 62.62 22.29 9.02
N LEU A 33 62.06 21.47 9.90
CA LEU A 33 60.66 21.15 10.18
C LEU A 33 59.61 22.21 9.79
N LEU A 34 58.57 21.78 9.09
CA LEU A 34 57.20 22.24 9.33
C LEU A 34 56.22 21.09 9.06
N LEU A 35 56.00 20.29 10.10
CA LEU A 35 54.99 19.26 10.22
C LEU A 35 53.66 19.94 10.57
N ILE A 36 52.84 20.27 9.57
CA ILE A 36 51.40 20.56 9.77
C ILE A 36 50.61 19.83 8.69
N SER A 37 50.16 18.63 9.07
CA SER A 37 48.85 18.05 8.76
C SER A 37 48.30 18.27 7.34
N SER A 38 48.70 17.40 6.41
CA SER A 38 47.85 16.97 5.29
C SER A 38 46.69 16.12 5.83
N VAL A 39 45.74 16.77 6.53
CA VAL A 39 44.45 16.13 6.84
C VAL A 39 43.63 16.12 5.56
N ASN A 40 43.73 15.00 4.86
CA ASN A 40 42.72 14.37 4.01
C ASN A 40 41.37 15.10 3.92
N LEU A 41 41.27 16.05 2.98
CA LEU A 41 39.97 16.64 2.61
C LEU A 41 39.10 15.64 1.80
N GLU A 42 39.74 14.66 1.13
CA GLU A 42 39.05 13.55 0.45
C GLU A 42 38.47 12.52 1.43
N ALA A 43 39.12 12.27 2.57
CA ALA A 43 38.57 11.33 3.55
C ALA A 43 37.35 11.91 4.28
N VAL A 44 37.27 13.23 4.47
CA VAL A 44 36.12 13.89 5.13
C VAL A 44 34.87 13.92 4.21
N SER A 45 35.05 14.02 2.90
CA SER A 45 33.94 13.96 1.94
C SER A 45 33.45 12.51 1.72
N ILE A 46 34.36 11.54 1.69
CA ILE A 46 34.02 10.11 1.56
C ILE A 46 33.38 9.57 2.85
N THR A 47 33.81 10.03 4.04
CA THR A 47 33.20 9.64 5.32
C THR A 47 31.78 10.20 5.46
N LYS A 48 31.53 11.46 5.10
CA LYS A 48 30.18 12.03 5.09
C LYS A 48 29.25 11.41 4.03
N ALA A 49 29.78 11.04 2.86
CA ALA A 49 29.02 10.32 1.84
C ALA A 49 28.70 8.88 2.30
N LYS A 50 29.65 8.19 2.94
CA LYS A 50 29.41 6.88 3.58
C LYS A 50 28.44 6.98 4.75
N GLU A 51 28.45 8.07 5.52
CA GLU A 51 27.47 8.32 6.58
C GLU A 51 26.06 8.49 5.99
N ALA A 52 25.91 9.24 4.89
CA ALA A 52 24.64 9.39 4.19
C ALA A 52 24.13 8.07 3.59
N ASP A 53 25.01 7.29 2.96
CA ASP A 53 24.68 5.95 2.44
C ASP A 53 24.40 4.95 3.58
N SER A 54 25.06 5.09 4.73
CA SER A 54 24.80 4.28 5.93
C SER A 54 23.50 4.64 6.64
N LEU A 55 23.11 5.93 6.61
CA LEU A 55 21.79 6.40 7.05
C LEU A 55 20.68 5.87 6.14
N PHE A 56 20.95 5.76 4.84
CA PHE A 56 20.06 5.16 3.86
C PHE A 56 19.90 3.64 4.09
N LEU A 57 21.00 2.96 4.45
CA LEU A 57 21.02 1.54 4.79
C LEU A 57 20.36 1.24 6.14
N ASP A 58 20.51 2.11 7.15
CA ASP A 58 19.83 1.96 8.44
C ASP A 58 18.33 2.29 8.34
N MET A 59 17.91 3.23 7.49
CA MET A 59 16.49 3.47 7.19
C MET A 59 15.80 2.28 6.50
N SER A 60 16.54 1.47 5.74
CA SER A 60 16.02 0.20 5.18
C SER A 60 15.82 -0.89 6.25
N LYS A 61 16.55 -0.78 7.37
CA LYS A 61 16.45 -1.70 8.52
C LYS A 61 15.41 -1.25 9.56
N VAL A 62 14.96 0.02 9.50
CA VAL A 62 13.79 0.49 10.24
C VAL A 62 12.52 -0.06 9.57
N ASN A 63 12.14 -1.28 9.94
CA ASN A 63 10.82 -1.91 9.77
C ASN A 63 9.81 -1.16 8.86
N LEU A 64 10.07 -1.11 7.55
CA LEU A 64 9.14 -0.59 6.52
C LEU A 64 7.89 -1.47 6.35
N GLY A 65 7.77 -2.56 7.13
CA GLY A 65 6.63 -3.49 7.11
C GLY A 65 5.36 -3.02 7.81
N ARG A 66 5.34 -1.82 8.44
CA ARG A 66 4.13 -1.28 9.13
C ARG A 66 3.74 0.14 8.72
N ILE A 67 4.43 0.72 7.74
CA ILE A 67 4.24 2.11 7.33
C ILE A 67 3.12 2.15 6.28
N SER A 68 2.10 3.00 6.46
CA SER A 68 1.02 3.16 5.48
C SER A 68 1.59 3.58 4.12
N ASP A 69 0.90 3.31 3.02
CA ASP A 69 1.41 3.67 1.69
C ASP A 69 1.55 5.19 1.50
N GLU A 70 0.84 5.99 2.29
CA GLU A 70 0.95 7.45 2.34
C GLU A 70 2.23 7.90 3.05
N ASP A 71 2.56 7.26 4.18
CA ASP A 71 3.78 7.54 4.92
C ASP A 71 5.05 7.11 4.14
N LYS A 72 4.98 6.02 3.36
CA LYS A 72 6.07 5.64 2.45
C LYS A 72 6.30 6.71 1.37
N LYS A 73 5.24 7.24 0.78
CA LYS A 73 5.33 8.35 -0.20
C LYS A 73 5.95 9.60 0.45
N ASN A 74 5.54 9.93 1.67
CA ASN A 74 6.09 11.06 2.43
C ASN A 74 7.60 10.90 2.70
N VAL A 75 8.05 9.70 3.08
CA VAL A 75 9.47 9.39 3.30
C VAL A 75 10.27 9.45 1.99
N ILE A 76 9.74 8.87 0.90
CA ILE A 76 10.39 8.94 -0.43
C ILE A 76 10.52 10.39 -0.89
N TYR A 77 9.46 11.18 -0.72
CA TYR A 77 9.46 12.60 -1.05
C TYR A 77 10.50 13.36 -0.22
N ALA A 78 10.59 13.11 1.08
CA ALA A 78 11.60 13.71 1.94
C ALA A 78 13.04 13.36 1.51
N ILE A 79 13.30 12.09 1.16
CA ILE A 79 14.58 11.63 0.64
C ILE A 79 14.93 12.34 -0.68
N GLN A 80 13.96 12.45 -1.60
CA GLN A 80 14.15 13.17 -2.87
C GLN A 80 14.47 14.65 -2.63
N LEU A 81 13.79 15.27 -1.66
CA LEU A 81 14.01 16.67 -1.30
C LEU A 81 15.42 16.88 -0.73
N GLU A 82 15.86 16.01 0.18
CA GLU A 82 17.21 16.08 0.76
C GLU A 82 18.28 15.80 -0.28
N LYS A 83 18.07 14.83 -1.18
CA LYS A 83 18.97 14.59 -2.31
C LYS A 83 19.08 15.84 -3.18
N ALA A 84 17.97 16.48 -3.53
CA ALA A 84 17.96 17.72 -4.32
C ALA A 84 18.65 18.89 -3.59
N ARG A 85 18.50 18.99 -2.26
CA ARG A 85 19.18 19.98 -1.43
C ARG A 85 20.70 19.77 -1.45
N ILE A 86 21.15 18.53 -1.27
CA ILE A 86 22.57 18.17 -1.27
C ILE A 86 23.16 18.42 -2.66
N THR A 87 22.52 17.95 -3.73
CA THR A 87 23.00 18.19 -5.10
C THR A 87 23.06 19.68 -5.42
N ARG A 88 22.06 20.47 -5.06
CA ARG A 88 22.10 21.92 -5.28
C ARG A 88 23.24 22.60 -4.52
N ARG A 89 23.52 22.16 -3.28
CA ARG A 89 24.65 22.67 -2.49
C ARG A 89 26.00 22.29 -3.10
N THR A 90 26.16 21.04 -3.55
CA THR A 90 27.41 20.61 -4.18
C THR A 90 27.63 21.30 -5.52
N LEU A 91 26.58 21.41 -6.36
CA LEU A 91 26.62 22.14 -7.62
C LEU A 91 26.98 23.62 -7.43
N LYS A 92 26.48 24.26 -6.38
CA LYS A 92 26.87 25.63 -6.03
C LYS A 92 28.37 25.75 -5.76
N GLY A 93 28.96 24.83 -5.00
CA GLY A 93 30.41 24.83 -4.76
C GLY A 93 31.22 24.60 -6.04
N VAL A 94 30.77 23.68 -6.92
CA VAL A 94 31.41 23.46 -8.23
C VAL A 94 31.29 24.71 -9.11
N TYR A 95 30.16 25.42 -9.05
CA TYR A 95 29.94 26.66 -9.77
C TYR A 95 30.85 27.78 -9.29
N GLU A 96 31.02 27.96 -7.98
CA GLU A 96 31.94 28.94 -7.39
C GLU A 96 33.37 28.72 -7.89
N ASN A 97 33.82 27.45 -7.91
CA ASN A 97 35.12 27.09 -8.47
C ASN A 97 35.22 27.41 -9.97
N ALA A 98 34.18 27.11 -10.75
CA ALA A 98 34.14 27.43 -12.18
C ALA A 98 34.17 28.95 -12.42
N PHE A 99 33.52 29.72 -11.56
CA PHE A 99 33.51 31.18 -11.62
C PHE A 99 34.88 31.78 -11.26
N ASP A 100 35.58 31.22 -10.29
CA ASP A 100 36.94 31.66 -9.96
C ASP A 100 37.93 31.36 -11.09
N LEU A 101 37.82 30.20 -11.75
CA LEU A 101 38.60 29.86 -12.94
C LEU A 101 38.29 30.81 -14.10
N TYR A 102 37.02 31.18 -14.27
CA TYR A 102 36.60 32.19 -15.24
C TYR A 102 37.27 33.55 -14.96
N ARG A 103 37.26 34.01 -13.71
CA ARG A 103 37.93 35.27 -13.29
C ARG A 103 39.45 35.23 -13.49
N GLN A 104 40.06 34.06 -13.39
CA GLN A 104 41.48 33.84 -13.67
C GLN A 104 41.81 33.78 -15.17
N GLY A 105 40.79 33.79 -16.06
CA GLY A 105 40.95 33.70 -17.50
C GLY A 105 41.12 32.27 -18.03
N GLN A 106 40.98 31.25 -17.16
CA GLN A 106 41.06 29.83 -17.53
C GLN A 106 39.71 29.35 -18.09
N TYR A 107 39.34 29.86 -19.26
CA TYR A 107 38.02 29.63 -19.85
C TYR A 107 37.74 28.17 -20.22
N GLU A 108 38.74 27.40 -20.65
CA GLU A 108 38.53 25.98 -21.00
C GLU A 108 38.23 25.14 -19.75
N SER A 109 38.95 25.35 -18.65
CA SER A 109 38.69 24.67 -17.38
C SER A 109 37.34 25.07 -16.78
N ALA A 110 36.97 26.36 -16.85
CA ALA A 110 35.65 26.83 -16.45
C ALA A 110 34.53 26.24 -17.32
N ARG A 111 34.77 26.07 -18.63
CA ARG A 111 33.83 25.47 -19.58
C ARG A 111 33.57 24.00 -19.27
N GLU A 112 34.60 23.23 -18.93
CA GLU A 112 34.44 21.82 -18.55
C GLU A 112 33.62 21.66 -17.27
N LEU A 113 33.89 22.48 -16.25
CA LEU A 113 33.13 22.42 -14.99
C LEU A 113 31.67 22.84 -15.18
N THR A 114 31.41 23.90 -15.96
CA THR A 114 30.04 24.32 -16.27
C THR A 114 29.29 23.27 -17.10
N MET A 115 29.95 22.60 -18.05
CA MET A 115 29.35 21.49 -18.80
C MET A 115 28.96 20.32 -17.88
N ARG A 116 29.80 19.98 -16.90
CA ARG A 116 29.47 18.94 -15.91
C ARG A 116 28.28 19.34 -15.04
N ILE A 117 28.19 20.60 -14.61
CA ILE A 117 27.03 21.13 -13.90
C ILE A 117 25.76 20.96 -14.74
N LEU A 118 25.79 21.37 -16.00
CA LEU A 118 24.64 21.30 -16.91
C LEU A 118 24.23 19.86 -17.28
N THR A 119 25.16 18.91 -17.19
CA THR A 119 24.86 17.47 -17.38
C THR A 119 24.07 16.90 -16.19
N ILE A 120 24.36 17.40 -14.98
CA ILE A 120 23.68 16.97 -13.75
C ILE A 120 22.36 17.72 -13.56
N ASP A 121 22.37 19.03 -13.80
CA ASP A 121 21.21 19.92 -13.72
C ASP A 121 21.15 20.84 -14.95
N PRO A 122 20.41 20.44 -16.00
CA PRO A 122 20.20 21.28 -17.18
C PRO A 122 19.49 22.60 -16.89
N ALA A 123 18.79 22.73 -15.76
CA ALA A 123 18.06 23.92 -15.38
C ALA A 123 18.90 24.92 -14.56
N TYR A 124 20.19 24.63 -14.32
CA TYR A 124 21.08 25.52 -13.58
C TYR A 124 21.48 26.75 -14.41
N GLU A 125 20.69 27.82 -14.31
CA GLU A 125 20.78 29.00 -15.17
C GLU A 125 22.14 29.74 -15.08
N ASP A 126 22.70 29.86 -13.88
CA ASP A 126 23.95 30.60 -13.67
C ASP A 126 25.16 29.89 -14.33
N ALA A 127 25.15 28.55 -14.36
CA ALA A 127 26.15 27.75 -15.06
C ALA A 127 25.93 27.78 -16.57
N SER A 128 24.68 27.84 -17.05
CA SER A 128 24.36 27.99 -18.47
C SER A 128 24.87 29.32 -19.03
N THR A 129 24.61 30.42 -18.31
CA THR A 129 25.10 31.76 -18.69
C THR A 129 26.62 31.83 -18.68
N LEU A 130 27.27 31.29 -17.64
CA LEU A 130 28.73 31.21 -17.56
C LEU A 130 29.31 30.32 -18.67
N HIS A 131 28.70 29.18 -18.97
CA HIS A 131 29.12 28.28 -20.04
C HIS A 131 29.14 28.99 -21.39
N ARG A 132 28.06 29.70 -21.75
CA ARG A 132 28.00 30.47 -22.99
C ARG A 132 29.08 31.55 -23.04
N ALA A 133 29.30 32.27 -21.95
CA ALA A 133 30.38 33.27 -21.88
C ALA A 133 31.77 32.65 -22.06
N THR A 134 32.04 31.44 -21.52
CA THR A 134 33.33 30.75 -21.73
C THR A 134 33.55 30.34 -23.19
N ILE A 135 32.48 30.03 -23.94
CA ILE A 135 32.56 29.74 -25.37
C ILE A 135 32.88 31.01 -26.16
N GLU A 136 32.18 32.11 -25.88
CA GLU A 136 32.36 33.40 -26.57
C GLU A 136 33.77 34.00 -26.33
N LEU A 137 34.38 33.72 -25.18
CA LEU A 137 35.72 34.23 -24.82
C LEU A 137 36.88 33.30 -25.22
N LYS A 138 36.59 32.14 -25.83
CA LYS A 138 37.61 31.15 -26.23
C LYS A 138 38.61 31.76 -27.22
N GLY A 139 39.90 31.69 -26.89
CA GLY A 139 41.00 32.16 -27.76
C GLY A 139 41.35 33.65 -27.64
N SER A 140 40.69 34.41 -26.76
CA SER A 140 41.11 35.79 -26.48
C SER A 140 42.43 35.82 -25.71
N LYS A 141 43.45 36.52 -26.24
CA LYS A 141 44.76 36.71 -25.56
C LYS A 141 44.73 37.75 -24.43
N LYS A 142 43.68 38.59 -24.36
CA LYS A 142 43.53 39.66 -23.36
C LYS A 142 42.26 39.46 -22.52
N HIS A 143 42.27 38.42 -21.70
CA HIS A 143 41.12 37.91 -20.94
C HIS A 143 40.26 38.99 -20.27
N ARG A 144 40.86 39.88 -19.46
CA ARG A 144 40.13 40.94 -18.74
C ARG A 144 39.47 41.99 -19.65
N LEU A 145 40.08 42.31 -20.79
CA LEU A 145 39.53 43.29 -21.72
C LEU A 145 38.39 42.68 -22.55
N SER A 146 38.54 41.43 -23.00
CA SER A 146 37.47 40.73 -23.72
C SER A 146 36.26 40.44 -22.84
N GLU A 147 36.48 40.11 -21.57
CA GLU A 147 35.40 39.93 -20.59
C GLU A 147 34.64 41.24 -20.38
N ARG A 148 35.35 42.34 -20.10
CA ARG A 148 34.74 43.65 -19.93
C ARG A 148 33.96 44.08 -21.17
N LYS A 149 34.54 43.91 -22.36
CA LYS A 149 33.88 44.21 -23.63
C LYS A 149 32.62 43.36 -23.80
N LEU A 150 32.68 42.06 -23.50
CA LEU A 150 31.51 41.20 -23.59
C LEU A 150 30.37 41.68 -22.67
N ILE A 151 30.68 42.05 -21.42
CA ILE A 151 29.69 42.57 -20.48
C ILE A 151 29.11 43.92 -20.97
N GLU A 152 29.95 44.78 -21.54
CA GLU A 152 29.56 46.05 -22.15
C GLU A 152 28.64 45.81 -23.38
N ASP A 153 29.02 44.91 -24.29
CA ASP A 153 28.24 44.53 -25.47
C ASP A 153 26.86 44.00 -25.06
N LYS A 154 26.79 43.08 -24.08
CA LYS A 154 25.50 42.57 -23.54
C LYS A 154 24.66 43.69 -22.90
N PHE A 155 25.31 44.63 -22.23
CA PHE A 155 24.62 45.77 -21.63
C PHE A 155 24.03 46.69 -22.71
N GLU A 156 24.77 46.97 -23.78
CA GLU A 156 24.34 47.77 -24.93
C GLU A 156 23.21 47.08 -25.71
N GLU A 157 23.30 45.76 -25.93
CA GLU A 157 22.20 44.96 -26.49
C GLU A 157 20.91 45.11 -25.66
N GLY A 158 21.02 45.06 -24.32
CA GLY A 158 19.89 45.28 -23.43
C GLY A 158 19.29 46.68 -23.58
N MET A 159 20.12 47.72 -23.73
CA MET A 159 19.66 49.09 -23.99
C MET A 159 18.94 49.22 -25.33
N LEU A 160 19.46 48.59 -26.39
CA LEU A 160 18.83 48.56 -27.70
C LEU A 160 17.45 47.90 -27.64
N LEU A 161 17.35 46.72 -27.02
CA LEU A 161 16.09 46.00 -26.86
C LEU A 161 15.08 46.78 -26.02
N TYR A 162 15.56 47.50 -25.00
CA TYR A 162 14.72 48.37 -24.18
C TYR A 162 14.16 49.54 -25.00
N SER A 163 14.96 50.15 -25.87
CA SER A 163 14.50 51.23 -26.77
C SER A 163 13.44 50.74 -27.76
N GLN A 164 13.50 49.46 -28.15
CA GLN A 164 12.51 48.79 -29.01
C GLN A 164 11.24 48.38 -28.23
N GLY A 165 11.18 48.60 -26.91
CA GLY A 165 10.07 48.19 -26.06
C GLY A 165 10.06 46.72 -25.66
N ARG A 166 11.08 45.93 -26.06
CA ARG A 166 11.22 44.50 -25.74
C ARG A 166 11.79 44.30 -24.33
N ARG A 167 10.99 44.66 -23.32
CA ARG A 167 11.39 44.72 -21.90
C ARG A 167 11.85 43.38 -21.32
N VAL A 168 11.21 42.26 -21.71
CA VAL A 168 11.56 40.92 -21.21
C VAL A 168 12.96 40.51 -21.67
N GLU A 169 13.26 40.72 -22.95
CA GLU A 169 14.56 40.39 -23.52
C GLU A 169 15.66 41.33 -23.04
N ALA A 170 15.35 42.62 -22.90
CA ALA A 170 16.25 43.59 -22.29
C ALA A 170 16.62 43.18 -20.85
N ALA A 171 15.63 42.76 -20.06
CA ALA A 171 15.86 42.24 -18.71
C ALA A 171 16.75 41.00 -18.71
N ALA A 172 16.55 40.06 -19.65
CA ALA A 172 17.41 38.88 -19.78
C ALA A 172 18.86 39.24 -20.08
N ARG A 173 19.12 40.19 -21.00
CA ARG A 173 20.49 40.65 -21.31
C ARG A 173 21.17 41.34 -20.13
N TRP A 174 20.46 42.18 -19.39
CA TRP A 174 21.03 42.79 -18.18
C TRP A 174 21.19 41.81 -17.02
N GLU A 175 20.35 40.77 -16.94
CA GLU A 175 20.50 39.68 -15.98
C GLU A 175 21.74 38.86 -16.27
N GLU A 176 22.00 38.51 -17.53
CA GLU A 176 23.26 37.91 -17.96
C GLU A 176 24.46 38.78 -17.58
N ALA A 177 24.42 40.07 -17.89
CA ALA A 177 25.49 41.01 -17.53
C ALA A 177 25.69 41.13 -16.00
N ALA A 178 24.61 41.10 -15.21
CA ALA A 178 24.66 41.15 -13.75
C ALA A 178 25.16 39.84 -13.11
N LYS A 179 24.87 38.68 -13.73
CA LYS A 179 25.39 37.37 -13.29
C LYS A 179 26.89 37.23 -13.58
N LEU A 180 27.33 37.65 -14.77
CA LEU A 180 28.75 37.64 -15.15
C LEU A 180 29.56 38.64 -14.32
N SER A 181 28.99 39.82 -14.01
CA SER A 181 29.63 40.84 -13.18
C SER A 181 28.70 41.34 -12.08
N PRO A 182 28.74 40.73 -10.88
CA PRO A 182 27.96 41.17 -9.72
C PRO A 182 28.25 42.62 -9.29
N GLY A 183 29.43 43.14 -9.65
CA GLY A 183 29.89 44.51 -9.41
C GLY A 183 29.41 45.54 -10.45
N ASN A 184 28.67 45.15 -11.50
CA ASN A 184 28.14 46.08 -12.48
C ASN A 184 26.88 46.79 -11.95
N LEU A 185 27.06 47.95 -11.31
CA LEU A 185 25.95 48.76 -10.78
C LEU A 185 24.96 49.19 -11.88
N LYS A 186 25.44 49.45 -13.11
CA LYS A 186 24.59 49.90 -14.22
C LYS A 186 23.61 48.80 -14.63
N ALA A 187 24.10 47.58 -14.90
CA ALA A 187 23.25 46.45 -15.28
C ALA A 187 22.20 46.15 -14.21
N ARG A 188 22.59 46.16 -12.92
CA ARG A 188 21.67 45.95 -11.79
C ARG A 188 20.61 47.04 -11.67
N TYR A 189 21.00 48.30 -11.88
CA TYR A 189 20.07 49.43 -11.86
C TYR A 189 19.01 49.31 -12.95
N TRP A 190 19.44 49.07 -14.20
CA TRP A 190 18.52 48.92 -15.34
C TRP A 190 17.65 47.68 -15.22
N LEU A 191 18.20 46.55 -14.77
CA LEU A 191 17.43 45.34 -14.47
C LEU A 191 16.34 45.61 -13.43
N LYS A 192 16.67 46.29 -12.33
CA LYS A 192 15.70 46.66 -11.30
C LYS A 192 14.61 47.59 -11.86
N LYS A 193 15.00 48.58 -12.65
CA LYS A 193 14.08 49.55 -13.27
C LYS A 193 13.08 48.84 -14.18
N VAL A 194 13.55 47.97 -15.07
CA VAL A 194 12.68 47.28 -16.03
C VAL A 194 11.83 46.21 -15.37
N ARG A 195 12.33 45.51 -14.34
CA ARG A 195 11.48 44.64 -13.51
C ARG A 195 10.37 45.42 -12.81
N ALA A 196 10.64 46.63 -12.32
CA ALA A 196 9.61 47.49 -11.74
C ALA A 196 8.57 47.96 -12.78
N GLU A 197 8.99 48.35 -13.98
CA GLU A 197 8.07 48.72 -15.07
C GLU A 197 7.21 47.55 -15.55
N MET A 198 7.78 46.34 -15.61
CA MET A 198 7.02 45.12 -15.93
C MET A 198 6.05 44.78 -14.80
N ALA A 199 6.47 44.86 -13.54
CA ALA A 199 5.60 44.64 -12.38
C ALA A 199 4.41 45.62 -12.37
N GLU A 200 4.65 46.90 -12.70
CA GLU A 200 3.59 47.90 -12.86
C GLU A 200 2.60 47.52 -13.97
N ASN A 201 3.09 47.07 -15.12
CA ASN A 201 2.21 46.62 -16.21
C ASN A 201 1.32 45.43 -15.79
N HIS A 202 1.91 44.45 -15.10
CA HIS A 202 1.17 43.32 -14.54
C HIS A 202 0.17 43.76 -13.46
N PHE A 203 0.53 44.72 -12.62
CA PHE A 203 -0.38 45.29 -11.62
C PHE A 203 -1.60 45.94 -12.27
N LEU A 204 -1.40 46.77 -13.31
CA LEU A 204 -2.49 47.42 -14.05
C LEU A 204 -3.40 46.40 -14.76
N LYS A 205 -2.82 45.37 -15.39
CA LYS A 205 -3.59 44.27 -15.98
C LYS A 205 -4.41 43.51 -14.94
N GLY A 206 -3.82 43.20 -13.80
CA GLY A 206 -4.55 42.55 -12.70
C GLY A 206 -5.66 43.44 -12.15
N GLN A 207 -5.46 44.76 -12.08
CA GLN A 207 -6.52 45.70 -11.70
C GLN A 207 -7.65 45.75 -12.73
N GLN A 208 -7.34 45.68 -14.02
CA GLN A 208 -8.33 45.59 -15.08
C GLN A 208 -9.14 44.29 -14.99
N ALA A 209 -8.47 43.15 -14.82
CA ALA A 209 -9.11 41.84 -14.63
C ALA A 209 -10.00 41.83 -13.38
N TYR A 210 -9.54 42.45 -12.29
CA TYR A 210 -10.33 42.60 -11.06
C TYR A 210 -11.62 43.40 -11.30
N ARG A 211 -11.56 44.51 -12.05
CA ARG A 211 -12.76 45.28 -12.44
C ARG A 211 -13.73 44.46 -13.31
N GLN A 212 -13.20 43.53 -14.11
CA GLN A 212 -13.99 42.60 -14.93
C GLN A 212 -14.53 41.39 -14.12
N ARG A 213 -14.33 41.37 -12.79
CA ARG A 213 -14.66 40.25 -11.89
C ARG A 213 -13.89 38.95 -12.16
N GLY A 214 -12.84 39.00 -12.98
CA GLY A 214 -11.92 37.89 -13.18
C GLY A 214 -10.93 37.78 -12.02
N LEU A 215 -11.37 37.25 -10.87
CA LEU A 215 -10.53 37.19 -9.65
C LEU A 215 -9.28 36.33 -9.85
N ARG A 216 -9.41 35.18 -10.52
CA ARG A 216 -8.29 34.28 -10.81
C ARG A 216 -7.24 34.95 -11.71
N GLU A 217 -7.68 35.56 -12.80
CA GLU A 217 -6.79 36.28 -13.72
C GLU A 217 -6.11 37.47 -13.04
N ALA A 218 -6.84 38.18 -12.17
CA ALA A 218 -6.28 39.27 -11.38
C ALA A 218 -5.15 38.78 -10.45
N LEU A 219 -5.38 37.66 -9.74
CA LEU A 219 -4.38 37.03 -8.88
C LEU A 219 -3.15 36.57 -9.67
N ASP A 220 -3.33 35.92 -10.83
CA ASP A 220 -2.23 35.45 -11.67
C ASP A 220 -1.31 36.61 -12.10
N GLN A 221 -1.90 37.72 -12.56
CA GLN A 221 -1.13 38.91 -12.94
C GLN A 221 -0.45 39.56 -11.73
N TRP A 222 -1.11 39.61 -10.58
CA TRP A 222 -0.53 40.18 -9.36
C TRP A 222 0.57 39.31 -8.75
N TYR A 223 0.51 37.98 -8.83
CA TYR A 223 1.62 37.12 -8.47
C TYR A 223 2.80 37.30 -9.41
N ALA A 224 2.57 37.45 -10.72
CA ALA A 224 3.63 37.79 -11.67
C ALA A 224 4.31 39.12 -11.30
N ALA A 225 3.54 40.14 -10.92
CA ALA A 225 4.08 41.40 -10.42
C ALA A 225 4.91 41.23 -9.13
N LEU A 226 4.46 40.35 -8.22
CA LEU A 226 5.15 40.07 -6.95
C LEU A 226 6.50 39.37 -7.17
N VAL A 227 6.56 38.43 -8.11
CA VAL A 227 7.81 37.75 -8.49
C VAL A 227 8.82 38.74 -9.07
N LEU A 228 8.35 39.68 -9.90
CA LEU A 228 9.21 40.70 -10.51
C LEU A 228 9.68 41.75 -9.50
N ASN A 229 8.81 42.16 -8.57
CA ASN A 229 9.12 43.10 -7.50
C ASN A 229 8.49 42.66 -6.16
N PRO A 230 9.25 41.93 -5.32
CA PRO A 230 8.76 41.45 -4.03
C PRO A 230 8.39 42.57 -3.03
N ARG A 231 8.86 43.80 -3.25
CA ARG A 231 8.56 44.97 -2.40
C ARG A 231 7.60 45.95 -3.07
N TYR A 232 6.79 45.50 -4.02
CA TYR A 232 5.81 46.36 -4.67
C TYR A 232 4.76 46.86 -3.65
N PRO A 233 4.56 48.18 -3.50
CA PRO A 233 3.63 48.73 -2.49
C PRO A 233 2.18 48.30 -2.73
N ARG A 234 1.44 48.02 -1.65
CA ARG A 234 -0.02 47.72 -1.67
C ARG A 234 -0.43 46.45 -2.44
N LEU A 235 0.47 45.76 -3.15
CA LEU A 235 0.17 44.53 -3.89
C LEU A 235 -0.18 43.38 -2.96
N THR A 236 0.54 43.19 -1.86
CA THR A 236 0.27 42.13 -0.89
C THR A 236 -1.11 42.26 -0.26
N ALA A 237 -1.53 43.47 0.09
CA ALA A 237 -2.86 43.75 0.62
C ALA A 237 -3.95 43.54 -0.45
N ALA A 238 -3.70 43.93 -1.70
CA ALA A 238 -4.63 43.71 -2.81
C ALA A 238 -4.82 42.21 -3.09
N ILE A 239 -3.71 41.44 -3.14
CA ILE A 239 -3.73 39.99 -3.30
C ILE A 239 -4.51 39.34 -2.14
N ALA A 240 -4.19 39.67 -0.89
CA ALA A 240 -4.89 39.09 0.27
C ALA A 240 -6.40 39.34 0.24
N LYS A 241 -6.82 40.56 -0.17
CA LYS A 241 -8.24 40.88 -0.35
C LYS A 241 -8.88 40.00 -1.42
N VAL A 242 -8.28 39.92 -2.60
CA VAL A 242 -8.85 39.13 -3.71
C VAL A 242 -8.79 37.63 -3.47
N GLU A 243 -7.77 37.13 -2.78
CA GLU A 243 -7.71 35.74 -2.31
C GLU A 243 -8.87 35.42 -1.36
N SER A 244 -9.20 36.33 -0.43
CA SER A 244 -10.34 36.14 0.46
C SER A 244 -11.66 36.13 -0.31
N GLU A 245 -11.85 37.05 -1.26
CA GLU A 245 -13.03 37.10 -2.13
C GLU A 245 -13.14 35.84 -3.02
N ALA A 246 -12.04 35.38 -3.60
CA ALA A 246 -12.00 34.17 -4.43
C ALA A 246 -12.31 32.90 -3.60
N ARG A 247 -11.79 32.83 -2.37
CA ARG A 247 -12.10 31.75 -1.44
C ARG A 247 -13.58 31.73 -1.07
N GLU A 248 -14.16 32.90 -0.80
CA GLU A 248 -15.60 33.03 -0.51
C GLU A 248 -16.48 32.61 -1.70
N GLN A 249 -16.08 32.95 -2.93
CA GLN A 249 -16.76 32.49 -4.14
C GLN A 249 -16.70 30.97 -4.29
N GLU A 250 -15.51 30.38 -4.15
CA GLU A 250 -15.34 28.92 -4.24
C GLU A 250 -16.15 28.18 -3.15
N ILE A 251 -16.14 28.71 -1.93
CA ILE A 251 -16.98 28.22 -0.82
C ILE A 251 -18.46 28.33 -1.19
N GLY A 252 -18.89 29.46 -1.75
CA GLY A 252 -20.27 29.71 -2.17
C GLY A 252 -20.74 28.74 -3.25
N GLU A 253 -19.93 28.52 -4.28
CA GLU A 253 -20.22 27.59 -5.37
C GLU A 253 -20.34 26.15 -4.86
N LYS A 254 -19.35 25.67 -4.09
CA LYS A 254 -19.38 24.32 -3.50
C LYS A 254 -20.56 24.14 -2.55
N MET A 255 -20.91 25.18 -1.79
CA MET A 255 -22.09 25.18 -0.92
C MET A 255 -23.39 25.06 -1.74
N GLN A 256 -23.53 25.82 -2.82
CA GLN A 256 -24.70 25.72 -3.70
C GLN A 256 -24.79 24.34 -4.35
N SER A 257 -23.67 23.76 -4.79
CA SER A 257 -23.64 22.38 -5.28
C SER A 257 -24.06 21.38 -4.20
N ALA A 258 -23.59 21.54 -2.96
CA ALA A 258 -24.01 20.68 -1.85
C ALA A 258 -25.52 20.77 -1.57
N LEU A 259 -26.08 21.99 -1.61
CA LEU A 259 -27.53 22.21 -1.46
C LEU A 259 -28.33 21.57 -2.59
N ASN A 260 -27.86 21.68 -3.83
CA ASN A 260 -28.51 21.06 -4.98
C ASN A 260 -28.49 19.52 -4.86
N LEU A 261 -27.35 18.93 -4.49
CA LEU A 261 -27.24 17.47 -4.26
C LEU A 261 -28.13 17.02 -3.10
N TYR A 262 -28.21 17.80 -2.03
CA TYR A 262 -29.12 17.53 -0.92
C TYR A 262 -30.59 17.57 -1.37
N SER A 263 -30.98 18.55 -2.20
CA SER A 263 -32.33 18.62 -2.76
C SER A 263 -32.67 17.43 -3.69
N GLN A 264 -31.66 16.80 -4.29
CA GLN A 264 -31.80 15.60 -5.12
C GLN A 264 -31.81 14.30 -4.29
N GLY A 265 -31.66 14.39 -2.97
CA GLY A 265 -31.58 13.24 -2.07
C GLY A 265 -30.21 12.56 -2.03
N GLN A 266 -29.20 13.09 -2.73
CA GLN A 266 -27.84 12.55 -2.73
C GLN A 266 -27.04 13.03 -1.52
N THR A 267 -27.44 12.57 -0.33
CA THR A 267 -26.89 13.02 0.97
C THR A 267 -25.39 12.75 1.12
N ILE A 268 -24.89 11.60 0.65
CA ILE A 268 -23.47 11.23 0.76
C ILE A 268 -22.59 12.17 -0.07
N GLU A 269 -23.03 12.52 -1.29
CA GLU A 269 -22.29 13.44 -2.16
C GLU A 269 -22.36 14.87 -1.63
N ALA A 270 -23.51 15.27 -1.09
CA ALA A 270 -23.65 16.56 -0.41
C ALA A 270 -22.68 16.68 0.78
N LEU A 271 -22.54 15.63 1.61
CA LEU A 271 -21.57 15.62 2.72
C LEU A 271 -20.13 15.74 2.23
N LYS A 272 -19.75 15.05 1.15
CA LYS A 272 -18.41 15.20 0.54
C LYS A 272 -18.14 16.62 0.07
N MET A 273 -19.13 17.26 -0.57
CA MET A 273 -19.00 18.65 -0.99
C MET A 273 -18.87 19.61 0.20
N LEU A 274 -19.60 19.36 1.29
CA LEU A 274 -19.47 20.13 2.53
C LEU A 274 -18.12 19.92 3.21
N ASP A 275 -17.57 18.71 3.20
CA ASP A 275 -16.21 18.45 3.69
C ASP A 275 -15.17 19.25 2.88
N GLN A 276 -15.32 19.36 1.56
CA GLN A 276 -14.46 20.23 0.74
C GLN A 276 -14.60 21.71 1.10
N VAL A 277 -15.81 22.18 1.44
CA VAL A 277 -16.00 23.54 1.95
C VAL A 277 -15.25 23.76 3.25
N LEU A 278 -15.27 22.78 4.18
CA LEU A 278 -14.56 22.87 5.45
C LEU A 278 -13.04 22.74 5.31
N GLN A 279 -12.54 22.05 4.27
CA GLN A 279 -11.11 22.04 3.94
C GLN A 279 -10.61 23.42 3.50
N VAL A 280 -11.41 24.13 2.70
CA VAL A 280 -11.07 25.49 2.21
C VAL A 280 -11.28 26.55 3.29
N GLY A 281 -12.34 26.41 4.09
CA GLY A 281 -12.70 27.32 5.17
C GLY A 281 -13.14 26.58 6.44
N PRO A 282 -12.18 26.17 7.30
CA PRO A 282 -12.49 25.43 8.54
C PRO A 282 -13.44 26.16 9.51
N GLY A 283 -13.53 27.48 9.41
CA GLY A 283 -14.41 28.33 10.23
C GLY A 283 -15.80 28.60 9.64
N ASN A 284 -16.20 27.95 8.54
CA ASN A 284 -17.52 28.20 7.94
C ASN A 284 -18.65 27.57 8.78
N SER A 285 -19.25 28.39 9.65
CA SER A 285 -20.34 27.95 10.53
C SER A 285 -21.58 27.46 9.78
N LYS A 286 -21.86 28.00 8.58
CA LYS A 286 -23.03 27.59 7.79
C LYS A 286 -22.84 26.16 7.27
N ALA A 287 -21.64 25.83 6.79
CA ALA A 287 -21.31 24.49 6.30
C ALA A 287 -21.36 23.46 7.43
N GLN A 288 -20.82 23.80 8.60
CA GLN A 288 -20.87 22.93 9.77
C GLN A 288 -22.30 22.64 10.23
N LYS A 289 -23.16 23.66 10.29
CA LYS A 289 -24.58 23.50 10.65
C LYS A 289 -25.32 22.61 9.66
N LEU A 290 -25.21 22.89 8.37
CA LEU A 290 -25.85 22.08 7.33
C LEU A 290 -25.34 20.63 7.35
N MET A 291 -24.04 20.43 7.53
CA MET A 291 -23.46 19.09 7.67
C MET A 291 -24.00 18.35 8.89
N ALA A 292 -24.16 19.03 10.03
CA ALA A 292 -24.74 18.45 11.24
C ALA A 292 -26.22 18.07 11.06
N GLU A 293 -27.00 18.91 10.37
CA GLU A 293 -28.41 18.64 10.04
C GLU A 293 -28.55 17.41 9.15
N ILE A 294 -27.77 17.32 8.05
CA ILE A 294 -27.77 16.17 7.14
C ILE A 294 -27.35 14.89 7.88
N ARG A 295 -26.30 14.98 8.70
CA ARG A 295 -25.81 13.85 9.50
C ARG A 295 -26.86 13.38 10.52
N ALA A 296 -27.57 14.30 11.18
CA ALA A 296 -28.65 13.97 12.10
C ALA A 296 -29.85 13.32 11.40
N GLU A 297 -30.21 13.78 10.21
CA GLU A 297 -31.26 13.16 9.39
C GLU A 297 -30.88 11.72 9.00
N MET A 298 -29.67 11.52 8.48
CA MET A 298 -29.15 10.19 8.15
C MET A 298 -29.10 9.26 9.37
N ALA A 299 -28.61 9.77 10.50
CA ALA A 299 -28.60 9.03 11.75
C ALA A 299 -30.01 8.54 12.15
N ASN A 300 -31.02 9.41 12.07
CA ASN A 300 -32.39 9.05 12.38
C ASN A 300 -32.99 8.04 11.40
N GLN A 301 -32.67 8.15 10.10
CA GLN A 301 -33.08 7.17 9.08
C GLN A 301 -32.52 5.77 9.39
N HIS A 302 -31.22 5.67 9.69
CA HIS A 302 -30.59 4.39 10.07
C HIS A 302 -31.14 3.83 11.39
N VAL A 303 -31.46 4.69 12.37
CA VAL A 303 -32.12 4.25 13.60
C VAL A 303 -33.52 3.69 13.31
N GLY A 304 -34.29 4.35 12.44
CA GLY A 304 -35.60 3.87 11.99
C GLY A 304 -35.51 2.52 11.27
N ALA A 305 -34.59 2.38 10.32
CA ALA A 305 -34.33 1.11 9.61
C ALA A 305 -33.92 0.00 10.59
N GLY A 306 -33.04 0.30 11.55
CA GLY A 306 -32.65 -0.67 12.59
C GLY A 306 -33.82 -1.09 13.48
N ARG A 307 -34.79 -0.19 13.76
CA ARG A 307 -36.02 -0.56 14.48
C ARG A 307 -36.93 -1.47 13.65
N GLN A 308 -37.10 -1.22 12.36
CA GLN A 308 -37.85 -2.10 11.47
C GLN A 308 -37.19 -3.49 11.35
N LEU A 309 -35.87 -3.54 11.25
CA LEU A 309 -35.12 -4.80 11.24
C LEU A 309 -35.26 -5.56 12.56
N TYR A 310 -35.24 -4.84 13.69
CA TYR A 310 -35.52 -5.40 15.01
C TYR A 310 -36.92 -6.02 15.09
N GLU A 311 -37.94 -5.34 14.57
CA GLU A 311 -39.31 -5.87 14.47
C GLU A 311 -39.39 -7.13 13.59
N SER A 312 -38.61 -7.17 12.51
CA SER A 312 -38.49 -8.35 11.64
C SER A 312 -37.63 -9.50 12.22
N ARG A 313 -37.21 -9.39 13.50
CA ARG A 313 -36.31 -10.32 14.22
C ARG A 313 -34.92 -10.50 13.61
N LYS A 314 -34.49 -9.58 12.74
CA LYS A 314 -33.14 -9.55 12.17
C LYS A 314 -32.20 -8.72 13.04
N TYR A 315 -31.88 -9.24 14.22
CA TYR A 315 -31.13 -8.49 15.24
C TYR A 315 -29.71 -8.12 14.80
N ASP A 316 -29.02 -8.97 14.04
CA ASP A 316 -27.65 -8.69 13.58
C ASP A 316 -27.58 -7.51 12.60
N GLU A 317 -28.54 -7.43 11.67
CA GLU A 317 -28.65 -6.34 10.72
C GLU A 317 -29.06 -5.04 11.45
N ALA A 318 -30.00 -5.12 12.39
CA ALA A 318 -30.39 -3.98 13.23
C ALA A 318 -29.22 -3.37 14.01
N ILE A 319 -28.36 -4.22 14.60
CA ILE A 319 -27.17 -3.77 15.34
C ILE A 319 -26.16 -3.07 14.40
N LYS A 320 -26.02 -3.51 13.15
CA LYS A 320 -25.15 -2.84 12.17
C LYS A 320 -25.68 -1.46 11.83
N GLU A 321 -26.97 -1.32 11.55
CA GLU A 321 -27.60 -0.03 11.23
C GLU A 321 -27.49 0.96 12.39
N TRP A 322 -27.70 0.53 13.64
CA TRP A 322 -27.52 1.40 14.80
C TRP A 322 -26.07 1.85 15.01
N LYS A 323 -25.09 0.99 14.70
CA LYS A 323 -23.67 1.40 14.74
C LYS A 323 -23.34 2.42 13.65
N VAL A 324 -23.89 2.26 12.46
CA VAL A 324 -23.74 3.22 11.36
C VAL A 324 -24.34 4.58 11.77
N ALA A 325 -25.50 4.59 12.44
CA ALA A 325 -26.10 5.82 12.97
C ALA A 325 -25.20 6.56 13.96
N VAL A 326 -24.48 5.85 14.84
CA VAL A 326 -23.49 6.46 15.75
C VAL A 326 -22.34 7.11 14.98
N GLY A 327 -21.90 6.52 13.87
CA GLY A 327 -20.90 7.12 12.98
C GLY A 327 -21.33 8.47 12.39
N TYR A 328 -22.63 8.66 12.19
CA TYR A 328 -23.22 9.93 11.75
C TYR A 328 -23.58 10.88 12.89
N GLY A 329 -23.20 10.59 14.15
CA GLY A 329 -23.41 11.51 15.28
C GLY A 329 -24.71 11.31 16.05
N TYR A 330 -25.37 10.16 15.92
CA TYR A 330 -26.42 9.75 16.85
C TYR A 330 -25.89 9.59 18.27
N ASP A 331 -26.74 9.82 19.30
CA ASP A 331 -26.36 9.63 20.70
C ASP A 331 -25.86 8.19 20.96
N PRO A 332 -24.57 8.00 21.29
CA PRO A 332 -24.01 6.68 21.54
C PRO A 332 -24.74 5.94 22.65
N LYS A 333 -25.19 6.65 23.70
CA LYS A 333 -25.87 6.02 24.84
C LYS A 333 -27.23 5.44 24.44
N ALA A 334 -27.99 6.18 23.66
CA ALA A 334 -29.28 5.72 23.15
C ALA A 334 -29.11 4.52 22.21
N ALA A 335 -28.11 4.55 21.32
CA ALA A 335 -27.81 3.41 20.45
C ALA A 335 -27.36 2.17 21.24
N ASP A 336 -26.50 2.33 22.25
CA ASP A 336 -26.02 1.21 23.07
C ASP A 336 -27.16 0.53 23.84
N GLN A 337 -28.16 1.29 24.31
CA GLN A 337 -29.35 0.72 24.93
C GLN A 337 -30.15 -0.15 23.94
N LEU A 338 -30.33 0.32 22.70
CA LEU A 338 -31.02 -0.45 21.66
C LEU A 338 -30.23 -1.72 21.30
N ILE A 339 -28.92 -1.59 21.10
CA ILE A 339 -28.02 -2.72 20.79
C ILE A 339 -28.05 -3.75 21.92
N THR A 340 -28.04 -3.32 23.18
CA THR A 340 -28.08 -4.22 24.34
C THR A 340 -29.40 -4.97 24.40
N ARG A 341 -30.54 -4.29 24.17
CA ARG A 341 -31.86 -4.93 24.09
C ARG A 341 -31.91 -5.98 22.98
N ALA A 342 -31.39 -5.68 21.79
CA ALA A 342 -31.32 -6.64 20.69
C ALA A 342 -30.44 -7.86 20.99
N LYS A 343 -29.28 -7.66 21.61
CA LYS A 343 -28.41 -8.78 22.01
C LYS A 343 -29.06 -9.68 23.06
N GLU A 344 -29.75 -9.09 24.03
CA GLU A 344 -30.46 -9.84 25.06
C GLU A 344 -31.62 -10.65 24.46
N GLN A 345 -32.40 -10.04 23.56
CA GLN A 345 -33.49 -10.73 22.87
C GLN A 345 -32.99 -11.87 22.00
N MET A 346 -31.90 -11.66 21.25
CA MET A 346 -31.23 -12.69 20.47
C MET A 346 -30.75 -13.85 21.35
N ARG A 347 -30.10 -13.57 22.50
CA ARG A 347 -29.68 -14.60 23.45
C ARG A 347 -30.85 -15.42 23.98
N ARG A 348 -31.98 -14.78 24.28
CA ARG A 348 -33.19 -15.47 24.75
C ARG A 348 -33.79 -16.37 23.69
N GLU A 349 -33.88 -15.90 22.45
CA GLU A 349 -34.37 -16.72 21.33
C GLU A 349 -33.42 -17.86 20.99
N ASP A 350 -32.11 -17.65 21.03
CA ASP A 350 -31.13 -18.71 20.83
C ASP A 350 -31.15 -19.75 21.95
N ALA A 351 -31.33 -19.32 23.21
CA ALA A 351 -31.49 -20.23 24.33
C ALA A 351 -32.80 -21.03 24.22
N ALA A 352 -33.90 -20.41 23.78
CA ALA A 352 -35.16 -21.10 23.50
C ALA A 352 -34.99 -22.12 22.36
N ARG A 353 -34.39 -21.72 21.22
CA ARG A 353 -34.10 -22.63 20.10
C ARG A 353 -33.22 -23.81 20.54
N LYS A 354 -32.20 -23.57 21.36
CA LYS A 354 -31.36 -24.65 21.91
C LYS A 354 -32.17 -25.61 22.78
N LYS A 355 -33.02 -25.08 23.66
CA LYS A 355 -33.93 -25.90 24.48
C LYS A 355 -34.93 -26.67 23.63
N ASP A 356 -35.49 -26.07 22.59
CA ASP A 356 -36.44 -26.73 21.69
C ASP A 356 -35.76 -27.87 20.92
N VAL A 357 -34.52 -27.66 20.47
CA VAL A 357 -33.71 -28.72 19.84
C VAL A 357 -33.35 -29.81 20.83
N GLU A 358 -33.03 -29.47 22.08
CA GLU A 358 -32.76 -30.45 23.13
C GLU A 358 -34.01 -31.26 23.48
N ILE A 359 -35.16 -30.60 23.63
CA ILE A 359 -36.46 -31.26 23.84
C ILE A 359 -36.82 -32.14 22.65
N ALA A 360 -36.58 -31.70 21.42
CA ALA A 360 -36.79 -32.52 20.23
C ALA A 360 -35.91 -33.77 20.25
N LYS A 361 -34.61 -33.63 20.56
CA LYS A 361 -33.71 -34.79 20.73
C LYS A 361 -34.16 -35.73 21.84
N MET A 362 -34.61 -35.20 22.97
CA MET A 362 -35.13 -36.01 24.09
C MET A 362 -36.39 -36.77 23.67
N ARG A 363 -37.30 -36.14 22.92
CA ARG A 363 -38.50 -36.78 22.37
C ARG A 363 -38.14 -37.85 21.35
N ASP A 364 -37.19 -37.59 20.46
CA ASP A 364 -36.71 -38.56 19.47
C ASP A 364 -36.03 -39.75 20.16
N GLU A 365 -35.26 -39.51 21.22
CA GLU A 365 -34.64 -40.58 22.02
C GLU A 365 -35.68 -41.40 22.79
N GLN A 366 -36.67 -40.76 23.40
CA GLN A 366 -37.80 -41.43 24.04
C GLN A 366 -38.59 -42.26 23.03
N ALA A 367 -38.93 -41.70 21.87
CA ALA A 367 -39.63 -42.42 20.80
C ALA A 367 -38.81 -43.62 20.30
N ARG A 368 -37.48 -43.50 20.22
CA ARG A 368 -36.59 -44.61 19.86
C ARG A 368 -36.58 -45.71 20.93
N LYS A 369 -36.55 -45.35 22.21
CA LYS A 369 -36.64 -46.31 23.33
C LYS A 369 -38.00 -47.02 23.34
N GLU A 370 -39.09 -46.27 23.21
CA GLU A 370 -40.44 -46.85 23.12
C GLU A 370 -40.60 -47.77 21.91
N ALA A 371 -40.02 -47.41 20.76
CA ALA A 371 -40.02 -48.28 19.57
C ALA A 371 -39.19 -49.56 19.79
N GLU A 372 -38.05 -49.46 20.48
CA GLU A 372 -37.24 -50.62 20.85
C GLU A 372 -37.96 -51.54 21.84
N GLU A 373 -38.64 -50.98 22.86
CA GLU A 373 -39.45 -51.73 23.80
C GLU A 373 -40.65 -52.39 23.12
N LYS A 374 -41.35 -51.69 22.22
CA LYS A 374 -42.42 -52.27 21.41
C LYS A 374 -41.90 -53.40 20.53
N ALA A 375 -40.75 -53.23 19.87
CA ALA A 375 -40.14 -54.28 19.06
C ALA A 375 -39.74 -55.51 19.90
N LYS A 376 -39.21 -55.30 21.11
CA LYS A 376 -38.92 -56.37 22.08
C LYS A 376 -40.19 -57.08 22.54
N ALA A 377 -41.24 -56.33 22.89
CA ALA A 377 -42.52 -56.90 23.29
C ALA A 377 -43.21 -57.68 22.15
N GLU A 378 -43.14 -57.18 20.91
CA GLU A 378 -43.62 -57.91 19.73
C GLU A 378 -42.79 -59.18 19.48
N ALA A 379 -41.47 -59.13 19.65
CA ALA A 379 -40.61 -60.31 19.54
C ALA A 379 -40.91 -61.35 20.64
N GLU A 380 -41.12 -60.93 21.89
CA GLU A 380 -41.55 -61.80 22.99
C GLU A 380 -42.96 -62.35 22.77
N ALA A 381 -43.90 -61.56 22.26
CA ALA A 381 -45.24 -62.01 21.92
C ALA A 381 -45.21 -63.04 20.78
N ARG A 382 -44.35 -62.85 19.76
CA ARG A 382 -44.09 -63.86 18.72
C ARG A 382 -43.50 -65.14 19.32
N ALA A 383 -42.49 -65.03 20.20
CA ALA A 383 -41.90 -66.18 20.88
C ALA A 383 -42.90 -66.90 21.81
N ARG A 384 -43.79 -66.17 22.49
CA ARG A 384 -44.86 -66.76 23.32
C ARG A 384 -45.98 -67.37 22.49
N ALA A 385 -46.31 -66.80 21.33
CA ALA A 385 -47.25 -67.40 20.38
C ALA A 385 -46.67 -68.70 19.79
N GLU A 386 -45.37 -68.72 19.50
CA GLU A 386 -44.65 -69.94 19.10
C GLU A 386 -44.59 -70.97 20.24
N ALA A 387 -44.45 -70.53 21.50
CA ALA A 387 -44.49 -71.42 22.67
C ALA A 387 -45.91 -71.92 23.03
N GLN A 388 -46.97 -71.13 22.82
CA GLN A 388 -48.36 -71.54 23.02
C GLN A 388 -48.92 -72.37 21.86
N ALA A 389 -48.31 -72.30 20.67
CA ALA A 389 -48.56 -73.25 19.58
C ALA A 389 -47.99 -74.65 19.87
N GLN A 390 -47.21 -74.83 20.94
CA GLN A 390 -46.73 -76.13 21.42
C GLN A 390 -47.42 -76.51 22.74
N GLY A 391 -48.63 -77.05 22.62
CA GLY A 391 -49.21 -77.96 23.61
C GLY A 391 -48.51 -79.33 23.57
N PRO A 392 -48.66 -80.16 24.62
CA PRO A 392 -47.76 -81.26 24.93
C PRO A 392 -47.90 -82.43 23.94
N MET A 393 -46.85 -82.75 23.19
CA MET A 393 -46.78 -83.98 22.40
C MET A 393 -45.81 -84.98 23.01
N THR A 394 -46.38 -86.06 23.53
CA THR A 394 -45.73 -87.35 23.73
C THR A 394 -45.41 -88.03 22.39
N PRO A 395 -44.40 -88.92 22.35
CA PRO A 395 -43.65 -89.25 21.14
C PRO A 395 -44.23 -90.46 20.40
N SER A 396 -44.38 -90.37 19.06
CA SER A 396 -44.44 -91.56 18.21
C SER A 396 -44.26 -91.22 16.72
N GLY A 397 -43.27 -91.87 16.10
CA GLY A 397 -43.23 -92.11 14.65
C GLY A 397 -42.25 -91.21 13.89
N ILE A 398 -41.01 -91.69 13.70
CA ILE A 398 -40.09 -91.16 12.70
C ILE A 398 -40.74 -91.36 11.32
N SER A 399 -41.12 -90.27 10.65
CA SER A 399 -41.65 -90.29 9.29
C SER A 399 -40.60 -90.84 8.31
N GLU A 400 -41.01 -91.70 7.37
CA GLU A 400 -40.13 -92.19 6.29
C GLU A 400 -39.46 -91.06 5.49
N GLU A 401 -40.01 -89.85 5.50
CA GLU A 401 -39.43 -88.66 4.88
C GLU A 401 -38.20 -88.13 5.63
N ALA A 402 -38.19 -88.23 6.97
CA ALA A 402 -37.03 -87.84 7.77
C ALA A 402 -35.85 -88.80 7.55
N ARG A 403 -36.12 -90.09 7.35
CA ARG A 403 -35.10 -91.10 7.02
C ARG A 403 -34.51 -90.89 5.63
N ARG A 404 -35.33 -90.60 4.61
CA ARG A 404 -34.84 -90.30 3.25
C ARG A 404 -34.04 -88.99 3.19
N SER A 405 -34.48 -87.96 3.91
CA SER A 405 -33.74 -86.71 4.01
C SER A 405 -32.40 -86.89 4.75
N ALA A 406 -32.37 -87.70 5.81
CA ALA A 406 -31.12 -88.05 6.51
C ALA A 406 -30.13 -88.80 5.60
N GLU A 407 -30.60 -89.72 4.76
CA GLU A 407 -29.76 -90.41 3.77
C GLU A 407 -29.18 -89.44 2.71
N GLN A 408 -29.96 -88.45 2.25
CA GLN A 408 -29.47 -87.42 1.33
C GLN A 408 -28.39 -86.54 1.96
N HIS A 409 -28.61 -86.10 3.20
CA HIS A 409 -27.61 -85.31 3.93
C HIS A 409 -26.34 -86.14 4.22
N TYR A 410 -26.47 -87.43 4.52
CA TYR A 410 -25.32 -88.33 4.64
C TYR A 410 -24.49 -88.42 3.36
N LEU A 411 -25.13 -88.65 2.20
CA LEU A 411 -24.46 -88.69 0.91
C LEU A 411 -23.77 -87.36 0.57
N SER A 412 -24.41 -86.23 0.87
CA SER A 412 -23.81 -84.91 0.67
C SER A 412 -22.56 -84.70 1.53
N GLY A 413 -22.58 -85.15 2.80
CA GLY A 413 -21.42 -85.09 3.69
C GLY A 413 -20.28 -85.98 3.21
N VAL A 414 -20.56 -87.16 2.62
CA VAL A 414 -19.53 -88.01 1.98
C VAL A 414 -18.88 -87.31 0.77
N ILE A 415 -19.67 -86.59 -0.03
CA ILE A 415 -19.15 -85.81 -1.16
C ILE A 415 -18.23 -84.68 -0.67
N PHE A 416 -18.60 -83.95 0.37
CA PHE A 416 -17.75 -82.90 0.94
C PHE A 416 -16.48 -83.48 1.60
N PHE A 417 -16.59 -84.64 2.24
CA PHE A 417 -15.44 -85.37 2.79
C PHE A 417 -14.45 -85.80 1.70
N GLN A 418 -14.92 -86.28 0.54
CA GLN A 418 -14.05 -86.60 -0.61
C GLN A 418 -13.42 -85.35 -1.25
N LYS A 419 -14.10 -84.20 -1.19
CA LYS A 419 -13.58 -82.90 -1.67
C LYS A 419 -12.60 -82.24 -0.70
N GLY A 420 -12.44 -82.76 0.51
CA GLY A 420 -11.53 -82.23 1.54
C GLY A 420 -12.12 -81.11 2.42
N ASP A 421 -13.40 -80.77 2.25
CA ASP A 421 -14.11 -79.74 3.04
C ASP A 421 -14.72 -80.37 4.31
N TYR A 422 -13.90 -80.54 5.36
CA TYR A 422 -14.30 -81.25 6.58
C TYR A 422 -15.34 -80.52 7.44
N ASP A 423 -15.33 -79.18 7.48
CA ASP A 423 -16.29 -78.40 8.28
C ASP A 423 -17.72 -78.55 7.74
N LYS A 424 -17.88 -78.46 6.41
CA LYS A 424 -19.17 -78.64 5.76
C LYS A 424 -19.65 -80.09 5.83
N ALA A 425 -18.73 -81.05 5.70
CA ALA A 425 -19.06 -82.47 5.89
C ALA A 425 -19.57 -82.75 7.31
N ARG A 426 -18.98 -82.09 8.33
CA ARG A 426 -19.43 -82.18 9.72
C ARG A 426 -20.82 -81.57 9.91
N ASP A 427 -21.10 -80.42 9.30
CA ASP A 427 -22.40 -79.77 9.40
C ASP A 427 -23.51 -80.61 8.74
N GLU A 428 -23.27 -81.16 7.56
CA GLU A 428 -24.23 -82.04 6.86
C GLU A 428 -24.48 -83.35 7.61
N TRP A 429 -23.44 -83.98 8.18
CA TRP A 429 -23.63 -85.19 9.01
C TRP A 429 -24.29 -84.91 10.35
N ASN A 430 -24.06 -83.74 10.95
CA ASN A 430 -24.81 -83.30 12.13
C ASN A 430 -26.29 -83.06 11.80
N LEU A 431 -26.58 -82.54 10.60
CA LEU A 431 -27.95 -82.36 10.14
C LEU A 431 -28.64 -83.71 9.89
N ALA A 432 -27.94 -84.66 9.26
CA ALA A 432 -28.41 -86.04 9.12
C ALA A 432 -28.71 -86.70 10.48
N LYS A 433 -27.84 -86.52 11.48
CA LYS A 433 -28.05 -87.03 12.85
C LYS A 433 -29.23 -86.37 13.58
N LYS A 434 -29.52 -85.09 13.30
CA LYS A 434 -30.71 -84.41 13.86
C LYS A 434 -32.01 -84.96 13.28
N LEU A 435 -31.99 -85.42 12.02
CA LEU A 435 -33.16 -85.97 11.33
C LEU A 435 -33.37 -87.45 11.65
N ASP A 436 -32.30 -88.22 11.73
CA ASP A 436 -32.32 -89.62 12.18
C ASP A 436 -31.20 -89.87 13.21
N ALA A 437 -31.59 -89.85 14.48
CA ALA A 437 -30.67 -90.07 15.60
C ALA A 437 -30.14 -91.52 15.68
N ALA A 438 -30.75 -92.47 14.95
CA ALA A 438 -30.37 -93.89 14.93
C ALA A 438 -29.53 -94.28 13.70
N ASN A 439 -29.21 -93.35 12.81
CA ASN A 439 -28.39 -93.61 11.63
C ASN A 439 -26.91 -93.83 12.00
N ALA A 440 -26.49 -95.10 12.01
CA ALA A 440 -25.13 -95.51 12.35
C ALA A 440 -24.07 -94.97 11.36
N ASP A 441 -24.43 -94.72 10.10
CA ASP A 441 -23.49 -94.35 9.05
C ASP A 441 -23.03 -92.88 9.18
N ALA A 442 -23.94 -91.96 9.53
CA ALA A 442 -23.61 -90.55 9.78
C ALA A 442 -22.74 -90.38 11.04
N GLN A 443 -22.94 -91.22 12.06
CA GLN A 443 -22.11 -91.23 13.25
C GLN A 443 -20.69 -91.73 12.96
N ALA A 444 -20.54 -92.79 12.18
CA ALA A 444 -19.22 -93.28 11.75
C ALA A 444 -18.45 -92.24 10.92
N GLY A 445 -19.14 -91.43 10.10
CA GLY A 445 -18.55 -90.30 9.39
C GLY A 445 -18.00 -89.23 10.34
N LEU A 446 -18.81 -88.77 11.30
CA LEU A 446 -18.39 -87.78 12.29
C LEU A 446 -17.20 -88.28 13.14
N GLU A 447 -17.20 -89.55 13.55
CA GLU A 447 -16.08 -90.15 14.28
C GLU A 447 -14.79 -90.22 13.44
N ARG A 448 -14.89 -90.41 12.11
CA ARG A 448 -13.71 -90.35 11.23
C ARG A 448 -13.15 -88.94 11.12
N ILE A 449 -14.00 -87.92 10.99
CA ILE A 449 -13.55 -86.51 11.01
C ILE A 449 -12.93 -86.18 12.37
N GLU A 450 -13.55 -86.60 13.46
CA GLU A 450 -13.04 -86.36 14.82
C GLU A 450 -11.70 -87.06 15.07
N LYS A 451 -11.47 -88.28 14.54
CA LYS A 451 -10.15 -88.93 14.62
C LYS A 451 -9.09 -88.27 13.75
N LEU A 452 -9.46 -87.68 12.62
CA LEU A 452 -8.53 -87.03 11.69
C LEU A 452 -8.22 -85.56 12.07
N TYR A 453 -9.15 -84.86 12.72
CA TYR A 453 -9.09 -83.41 12.98
C TYR A 453 -9.48 -82.98 14.42
N GLY A 454 -9.97 -83.88 15.27
CA GLY A 454 -10.36 -83.62 16.67
C GLY A 454 -9.22 -83.58 17.68
N GLY A 455 -7.96 -83.55 17.20
CA GLY A 455 -6.75 -83.45 18.02
C GLY A 455 -6.16 -82.05 18.17
N SER A 456 -6.85 -80.97 17.78
CA SER A 456 -6.33 -79.61 17.96
C SER A 456 -7.42 -78.60 18.25
N ARG A 457 -7.62 -78.33 19.54
CA ARG A 457 -7.89 -76.99 20.04
C ARG A 457 -6.97 -76.72 21.22
#